data_AF-A0A2G2N0Z1-F1
#
_entry.id   AF-A0A2G2N0Z1-F1
#
_cell.length_a   1.000
_cell.length_b   1.000
_cell.length_c   1.000
_cell.angle_alpha   90.00
_cell.angle_beta   90.00
_cell.angle_gamma   90.00
#
_symmetry.space_group_name_H-M   'P 1'
#
loop_
_entity.id
_entity.type
_entity.pdbx_description
1 polymer ?
#
loop_
_entity_poly.entity_id
_entity_poly.type
_entity_poly.pdbx_seq_one_letter_code
_entity_poly.pdbx_strand_id
1 'polypeptide(L)'
;MQMPKVEWLDTIRHYTVKFSPDLSTAQIIHKIAINSPAQILGLSPGDALLSVNGVAAVGLDLDEVLLKASVVIYRFYSPHHNTIVDIRMKAMPLGVRFLVSAKAILGHARKTGYDGSSGFYKLWEQEDYDSIFALSRLVATKTPASLIRVVLGAGRPEPIARFMQAICNYERNNTESAARDIRKFVESDANSYCGDVQALGYYYLAMLARDGADLMYYTEYMRQAYELNPTSARICQGANLAKINIEQNHPMLGRMLPLHYKLQRIDRKTPMRSGADLPSLISRLSDGQVMPLCFMANSRANHAYNQALKSYRSMYDFLGNNLAPLVVITNKSRQKSDLALWYKQERLAHKNGLPMTVLLEKSGSFITDLDLKSAPVFWAVNQSGRVIWTDGLANSYDYWSLLYAVNGTGALYVEDFESYKSA
;
A
#
# COMPACT_ATOMS: atom_id res chain seq x y z
N MET A 1 13.61 -34.21 4.83
CA MET A 1 14.06 -33.13 5.71
C MET A 1 12.92 -32.77 6.65
N GLN A 2 13.12 -32.90 7.96
CA GLN A 2 12.13 -32.45 8.95
C GLN A 2 12.37 -30.96 9.19
N MET A 3 11.42 -30.10 8.82
CA MET A 3 11.51 -28.67 9.15
C MET A 3 11.51 -28.49 10.68
N PRO A 4 12.26 -27.52 11.22
CA PRO A 4 12.17 -27.19 12.64
C PRO A 4 10.70 -26.93 13.02
N LYS A 5 10.32 -27.36 14.23
CA LYS A 5 8.92 -27.28 14.69
C LYS A 5 8.55 -25.80 14.89
N VAL A 6 7.92 -25.21 13.89
CA VAL A 6 7.49 -23.81 13.96
C VAL A 6 6.12 -23.72 14.63
N GLU A 7 6.01 -23.02 15.75
CA GLU A 7 4.80 -23.00 16.60
C GLU A 7 3.54 -22.43 15.94
N TRP A 8 3.68 -21.77 14.78
CA TRP A 8 2.56 -21.24 14.01
C TRP A 8 2.09 -22.20 12.90
N LEU A 9 2.87 -23.21 12.53
CA LEU A 9 2.56 -24.14 11.44
C LEU A 9 1.96 -25.43 11.99
N ASP A 10 0.74 -25.78 11.56
CA ASP A 10 0.10 -27.05 11.93
C ASP A 10 0.52 -28.16 10.95
N THR A 11 0.23 -27.95 9.65
CA THR A 11 0.50 -28.95 8.60
C THR A 11 0.79 -28.29 7.26
N ILE A 12 1.66 -28.91 6.47
CA ILE A 12 1.91 -28.58 5.06
C ILE A 12 1.80 -29.86 4.23
N ARG A 13 1.09 -29.81 3.10
CA ARG A 13 0.90 -30.96 2.21
C ARG A 13 1.12 -30.54 0.77
N HIS A 14 1.88 -31.35 0.03
CA HIS A 14 2.18 -31.12 -1.37
C HIS A 14 1.51 -32.19 -2.24
N TYR A 15 0.94 -31.78 -3.36
CA TYR A 15 0.30 -32.66 -4.33
C TYR A 15 0.74 -32.27 -5.73
N THR A 16 1.35 -33.19 -6.48
CA THR A 16 1.58 -32.97 -7.91
C THR A 16 0.25 -33.07 -8.65
N VAL A 17 -0.02 -32.11 -9.53
CA VAL A 17 -1.25 -32.13 -10.35
C VAL A 17 -0.91 -32.43 -11.80
N LYS A 18 -1.81 -33.11 -12.52
CA LYS A 18 -1.61 -33.39 -13.95
C LYS A 18 -1.91 -32.17 -14.82
N PHE A 19 -2.80 -31.30 -14.37
CA PHE A 19 -3.27 -30.13 -15.11
C PHE A 19 -3.23 -28.90 -14.21
N SER A 20 -2.89 -27.75 -14.79
CA SER A 20 -2.95 -26.48 -14.08
C SER A 20 -4.39 -26.16 -13.68
N PRO A 21 -4.62 -25.71 -12.43
CA PRO A 21 -5.94 -25.29 -11.98
C PRO A 21 -6.36 -23.99 -12.67
N ASP A 22 -7.67 -23.70 -12.64
CA ASP A 22 -8.17 -22.41 -13.13
C ASP A 22 -7.65 -21.26 -12.25
N LEU A 23 -6.77 -20.44 -12.81
CA LEU A 23 -6.19 -19.28 -12.14
C LEU A 23 -7.09 -18.04 -12.21
N SER A 24 -8.23 -18.10 -12.92
CA SER A 24 -9.16 -16.96 -13.04
C SER A 24 -9.79 -16.53 -11.72
N THR A 25 -9.63 -17.33 -10.66
CA THR A 25 -10.12 -17.06 -9.30
C THR A 25 -9.00 -16.96 -8.26
N ALA A 26 -7.74 -16.93 -8.69
CA ALA A 26 -6.58 -16.87 -7.81
C ALA A 26 -6.11 -15.42 -7.54
N GLN A 27 -5.31 -15.26 -6.50
CA GLN A 27 -4.42 -14.11 -6.32
C GLN A 27 -2.98 -14.56 -6.55
N ILE A 28 -2.21 -13.83 -7.36
CA ILE A 28 -0.82 -14.21 -7.68
C ILE A 28 0.14 -13.53 -6.71
N ILE A 29 1.06 -14.29 -6.12
CA ILE A 29 2.11 -13.72 -5.27
C ILE A 29 3.03 -12.87 -6.15
N HIS A 30 3.11 -11.58 -5.83
CA HIS A 30 4.00 -10.64 -6.50
C HIS A 30 5.35 -10.57 -5.79
N LYS A 31 5.33 -10.44 -4.46
CA LYS A 31 6.53 -10.31 -3.63
C LYS A 31 6.38 -11.13 -2.35
N ILE A 32 7.52 -11.57 -1.85
CA ILE A 32 7.66 -12.30 -0.59
C ILE A 32 8.68 -11.56 0.25
N ALA A 33 8.32 -11.25 1.48
CA ALA A 33 9.21 -10.56 2.40
C ALA A 33 10.27 -11.53 2.92
N ILE A 34 11.50 -11.04 3.10
CA ILE A 34 12.59 -11.83 3.66
C ILE A 34 12.28 -12.18 5.12
N ASN A 35 12.63 -13.40 5.53
CA ASN A 35 12.36 -14.01 6.83
C ASN A 35 10.87 -14.09 7.21
N SER A 36 9.97 -13.95 6.24
CA SER A 36 8.53 -14.11 6.46
C SER A 36 8.10 -15.58 6.47
N PRO A 37 6.93 -15.91 7.04
CA PRO A 37 6.37 -17.26 6.96
C PRO A 37 6.29 -17.79 5.53
N ALA A 38 5.91 -16.97 4.55
CA ALA A 38 5.84 -17.39 3.15
C ALA A 38 7.20 -17.84 2.59
N GLN A 39 8.28 -17.13 2.92
CA GLN A 39 9.62 -17.53 2.51
C GLN A 39 10.03 -18.85 3.18
N ILE A 40 9.77 -19.00 4.48
CA ILE A 40 10.07 -20.22 5.23
C ILE A 40 9.30 -21.42 4.65
N LEU A 41 8.06 -21.20 4.21
CA LEU A 41 7.22 -22.21 3.57
C LEU A 41 7.63 -22.54 2.13
N GLY A 42 8.67 -21.89 1.58
CA GLY A 42 9.16 -22.11 0.23
C GLY A 42 8.22 -21.59 -0.87
N LEU A 43 7.29 -20.69 -0.54
CA LEU A 43 6.50 -20.00 -1.55
C LEU A 43 7.40 -19.10 -2.38
N SER A 44 7.01 -18.86 -3.63
CA SER A 44 7.75 -18.04 -4.58
C SER A 44 6.86 -17.00 -5.28
N PRO A 45 7.41 -15.85 -5.73
CA PRO A 45 6.72 -15.00 -6.68
C PRO A 45 6.23 -15.80 -7.90
N GLY A 46 4.99 -15.56 -8.32
CA GLY A 46 4.33 -16.33 -9.38
C GLY A 46 3.43 -17.47 -8.87
N ASP A 47 3.60 -17.92 -7.62
CA ASP A 47 2.67 -18.88 -7.03
C ASP A 47 1.27 -18.26 -6.89
N ALA A 48 0.24 -19.08 -7.12
CA ALA A 48 -1.15 -18.65 -7.14
C ALA A 48 -1.87 -19.10 -5.87
N LEU A 49 -2.32 -18.16 -5.03
CA LEU A 49 -3.26 -18.44 -3.95
C LEU A 49 -4.62 -18.74 -4.56
N LEU A 50 -5.05 -20.01 -4.51
CA LEU A 50 -6.31 -20.46 -5.06
C LEU A 50 -7.47 -20.22 -4.09
N SER A 51 -7.28 -20.56 -2.82
CA SER A 51 -8.32 -20.42 -1.80
C SER A 51 -7.77 -20.25 -0.40
N VAL A 52 -8.60 -19.68 0.47
CA VAL A 52 -8.36 -19.50 1.90
C VAL A 52 -9.58 -20.02 2.64
N ASN A 53 -9.40 -21.00 3.52
CA ASN A 53 -10.48 -21.69 4.23
C ASN A 53 -11.57 -22.24 3.26
N GLY A 54 -11.15 -22.72 2.09
CA GLY A 54 -12.05 -23.24 1.05
C GLY A 54 -12.76 -22.17 0.21
N VAL A 55 -12.63 -20.88 0.55
CA VAL A 55 -13.19 -19.77 -0.23
C VAL A 55 -12.18 -19.32 -1.28
N ALA A 56 -12.62 -19.15 -2.53
CA ALA A 56 -11.77 -18.68 -3.61
C ALA A 56 -11.05 -17.36 -3.23
N ALA A 57 -9.77 -17.26 -3.59
CA ALA A 57 -8.95 -16.13 -3.17
C ALA A 57 -9.30 -14.83 -3.88
N VAL A 58 -9.87 -14.87 -5.09
CA VAL A 58 -10.25 -13.68 -5.85
C VAL A 58 -11.16 -12.75 -5.04
N GLY A 59 -10.71 -11.50 -4.84
CA GLY A 59 -11.45 -10.49 -4.08
C GLY A 59 -11.57 -10.77 -2.58
N LEU A 60 -10.86 -11.77 -2.06
CA LEU A 60 -10.79 -12.04 -0.63
C LEU A 60 -9.89 -11.00 0.06
N ASP A 61 -10.44 -10.38 1.09
CA ASP A 61 -9.72 -9.47 1.96
C ASP A 61 -9.01 -10.29 3.05
N LEU A 62 -7.73 -10.56 2.84
CA LEU A 62 -6.99 -11.50 3.67
C LEU A 62 -6.84 -11.02 5.11
N ASP A 63 -6.65 -9.72 5.32
CA ASP A 63 -6.57 -9.14 6.66
C ASP A 63 -7.89 -9.34 7.42
N GLU A 64 -9.05 -9.24 6.74
CA GLU A 64 -10.34 -9.54 7.37
C GLU A 64 -10.47 -10.99 7.80
N VAL A 65 -9.96 -11.93 6.99
CA VAL A 65 -9.98 -13.35 7.31
C VAL A 65 -9.09 -13.62 8.51
N LEU A 66 -7.88 -13.06 8.53
CA LEU A 66 -6.93 -13.22 9.63
C LEU A 66 -7.46 -12.65 10.95
N LEU A 67 -8.16 -11.51 10.91
CA LEU A 67 -8.78 -10.90 12.09
C LEU A 67 -9.95 -11.71 12.68
N LYS A 68 -10.51 -12.69 11.95
CA LYS A 68 -11.69 -13.46 12.35
C LYS A 68 -11.40 -14.92 12.65
N ALA A 69 -10.30 -15.44 12.14
CA ALA A 69 -9.92 -16.83 12.28
C ALA A 69 -8.82 -16.98 13.33
N SER A 70 -8.80 -18.11 14.04
CA SER A 70 -7.64 -18.52 14.85
C SER A 70 -6.67 -19.40 14.05
N VAL A 71 -7.19 -20.11 13.05
CA VAL A 71 -6.46 -20.99 12.14
C VAL A 71 -6.90 -20.72 10.71
N VAL A 72 -5.95 -20.74 9.78
CA VAL A 72 -6.20 -20.52 8.35
C VAL A 72 -5.60 -21.67 7.55
N ILE A 73 -6.36 -22.10 6.53
CA ILE A 73 -5.95 -23.08 5.53
C ILE A 73 -5.78 -22.35 4.21
N TYR A 74 -4.54 -22.21 3.77
CA TYR A 74 -4.21 -21.68 2.45
C TYR A 74 -4.03 -22.82 1.46
N ARG A 75 -4.50 -22.62 0.23
CA ARG A 75 -4.20 -23.50 -0.90
C ARG A 75 -3.50 -22.70 -1.98
N PHE A 76 -2.23 -23.02 -2.23
CA PHE A 76 -1.43 -22.45 -3.29
C PHE A 76 -1.28 -23.44 -4.44
N TYR A 77 -1.12 -22.93 -5.66
CA TYR A 77 -0.59 -23.67 -6.79
C TYR A 77 0.72 -23.03 -7.22
N SER A 78 1.77 -23.84 -7.33
CA SER A 78 3.05 -23.43 -7.87
C SER A 78 3.17 -23.88 -9.33
N PRO A 79 3.11 -22.96 -10.31
CA PRO A 79 3.21 -23.31 -11.73
C PRO A 79 4.56 -23.94 -12.08
N HIS A 80 5.65 -23.50 -11.43
CA HIS A 80 7.00 -23.98 -11.71
C HIS A 80 7.20 -25.45 -11.38
N HIS A 81 6.58 -25.92 -10.29
CA HIS A 81 6.68 -27.31 -9.84
C HIS A 81 5.46 -28.14 -10.23
N ASN A 82 4.43 -27.49 -10.79
CA ASN A 82 3.13 -28.09 -11.06
C ASN A 82 2.55 -28.81 -9.83
N THR A 83 2.65 -28.16 -8.66
CA THR A 83 2.22 -28.69 -7.37
C THR A 83 1.20 -27.79 -6.70
N ILE A 84 0.22 -28.39 -6.03
CA ILE A 84 -0.61 -27.74 -5.04
C ILE A 84 0.05 -27.86 -3.67
N VAL A 85 0.06 -26.77 -2.91
CA VAL A 85 0.54 -26.72 -1.52
C VAL A 85 -0.62 -26.29 -0.63
N ASP A 86 -1.08 -27.20 0.23
CA ASP A 86 -2.06 -26.90 1.27
C ASP A 86 -1.31 -26.62 2.59
N ILE A 87 -1.53 -25.44 3.16
CA ILE A 87 -0.85 -24.95 4.37
C ILE A 87 -1.90 -24.64 5.42
N ARG A 88 -1.86 -25.35 6.54
CA ARG A 88 -2.68 -25.05 7.71
C ARG A 88 -1.78 -24.46 8.79
N MET A 89 -2.14 -23.29 9.29
CA MET A 89 -1.37 -22.56 10.29
C MET A 89 -2.27 -21.69 11.16
N LYS A 90 -1.74 -21.20 12.29
CA LYS A 90 -2.36 -20.10 13.05
C LYS A 90 -2.63 -18.93 12.10
N ALA A 91 -3.63 -18.11 12.41
CA ALA A 91 -4.05 -16.96 11.60
C ALA A 91 -3.02 -15.80 11.60
N MET A 92 -1.80 -16.13 11.16
CA MET A 92 -0.64 -15.26 11.10
C MET A 92 -0.47 -14.79 9.66
N PRO A 93 -0.21 -13.49 9.45
CA PRO A 93 0.04 -12.96 8.11
C PRO A 93 1.33 -13.51 7.49
N LEU A 94 1.23 -13.99 6.24
CA LEU A 94 2.29 -14.72 5.54
C LEU A 94 3.50 -13.88 5.10
N GLY A 95 3.37 -12.55 5.00
CA GLY A 95 4.42 -11.67 4.46
C GLY A 95 4.52 -11.68 2.94
N VAL A 96 3.36 -11.76 2.29
CA VAL A 96 3.19 -11.74 0.84
C VAL A 96 2.49 -10.47 0.39
N ARG A 97 2.88 -9.97 -0.78
CA ARG A 97 2.13 -8.98 -1.54
C ARG A 97 1.53 -9.68 -2.75
N PHE A 98 0.22 -9.61 -2.91
CA PHE A 98 -0.48 -10.19 -4.06
C PHE A 98 -0.71 -9.15 -5.16
N LEU A 99 -0.73 -9.60 -6.42
CA LEU A 99 -1.36 -8.88 -7.51
C LEU A 99 -2.88 -9.07 -7.40
N VAL A 100 -3.60 -7.96 -7.33
CA VAL A 100 -5.06 -7.99 -7.44
C VAL A 100 -5.40 -8.14 -8.92
N SER A 101 -6.07 -9.23 -9.29
CA SER A 101 -6.44 -9.47 -10.68
C SER A 101 -7.48 -8.46 -11.18
N ALA A 102 -7.47 -8.17 -12.48
CA ALA A 102 -8.45 -7.29 -13.07
C ALA A 102 -9.91 -7.72 -12.83
N LYS A 103 -10.17 -9.04 -12.86
CA LYS A 103 -11.48 -9.61 -12.52
C LYS A 103 -11.90 -9.28 -11.09
N ALA A 104 -10.98 -9.33 -10.12
CA ALA A 104 -11.26 -8.94 -8.74
C ALA A 104 -11.57 -7.43 -8.63
N ILE A 105 -10.78 -6.58 -9.29
CA ILE A 105 -10.98 -5.12 -9.31
C ILE A 105 -12.36 -4.78 -9.88
N LEU A 106 -12.69 -5.31 -11.06
CA LEU A 106 -13.98 -5.11 -11.72
C LEU A 106 -15.14 -5.71 -10.91
N GLY A 107 -14.95 -6.90 -10.33
CA GLY A 107 -15.95 -7.57 -9.51
C GLY A 107 -16.30 -6.77 -8.25
N HIS A 108 -15.29 -6.25 -7.56
CA HIS A 108 -15.45 -5.36 -6.40
C HIS A 108 -16.20 -4.09 -6.79
N ALA A 109 -15.74 -3.37 -7.82
CA ALA A 109 -16.39 -2.16 -8.31
C ALA A 109 -17.87 -2.39 -8.70
N ARG A 110 -18.21 -3.57 -9.25
CA ARG A 110 -19.60 -3.94 -9.54
C ARG A 110 -20.45 -4.14 -8.29
N LYS A 111 -19.88 -4.75 -7.24
CA LYS A 111 -20.59 -5.15 -6.02
C LYS A 111 -20.76 -4.00 -5.04
N THR A 112 -19.70 -3.24 -4.79
CA THR A 112 -19.67 -2.19 -3.76
C THR A 112 -19.77 -0.78 -4.33
N GLY A 113 -19.70 -0.63 -5.66
CA GLY A 113 -19.47 0.65 -6.30
C GLY A 113 -17.99 0.99 -6.34
N TYR A 114 -17.68 2.13 -6.99
CA TYR A 114 -16.34 2.67 -7.05
C TYR A 114 -15.97 3.35 -5.72
N ASP A 115 -14.88 2.90 -5.10
CA ASP A 115 -14.40 3.36 -3.80
C ASP A 115 -13.07 4.14 -3.87
N GLY A 116 -12.56 4.40 -5.07
CA GLY A 116 -11.40 5.26 -5.30
C GLY A 116 -10.48 4.80 -6.43
N SER A 117 -9.41 5.56 -6.65
CA SER A 117 -8.49 5.43 -7.78
C SER A 117 -7.54 4.24 -7.73
N SER A 118 -7.48 3.51 -6.61
CA SER A 118 -6.52 2.42 -6.41
C SER A 118 -6.70 1.26 -7.41
N GLY A 119 -7.94 0.98 -7.82
CA GLY A 119 -8.25 -0.02 -8.84
C GLY A 119 -7.69 0.36 -10.21
N PHE A 120 -7.85 1.63 -10.61
CA PHE A 120 -7.30 2.15 -11.86
C PHE A 120 -5.78 2.08 -11.90
N TYR A 121 -5.14 2.53 -10.83
CA TYR A 121 -3.69 2.54 -10.73
C TYR A 121 -3.10 1.11 -10.81
N LYS A 122 -3.71 0.14 -10.13
CA LYS A 122 -3.28 -1.28 -10.19
C LYS A 122 -3.41 -1.87 -11.59
N LEU A 123 -4.48 -1.56 -12.32
CA LEU A 123 -4.66 -2.02 -13.69
C LEU A 123 -3.66 -1.36 -14.65
N TRP A 124 -3.29 -0.10 -14.40
CA TRP A 124 -2.28 0.62 -15.18
C TRP A 124 -0.88 0.06 -15.01
N GLU A 125 -0.48 -0.29 -13.77
CA GLU A 125 0.78 -1.01 -13.50
C GLU A 125 0.81 -2.40 -14.16
N GLN A 126 -0.36 -3.00 -14.38
CA GLN A 126 -0.50 -4.29 -15.08
C GLN A 126 -0.62 -4.16 -16.59
N GLU A 127 -0.65 -2.94 -17.14
CA GLU A 127 -0.89 -2.64 -18.55
C GLU A 127 -2.21 -3.24 -19.10
N ASP A 128 -3.20 -3.50 -18.23
CA ASP A 128 -4.50 -4.04 -18.61
C ASP A 128 -5.48 -2.91 -19.00
N TYR A 129 -5.22 -2.30 -20.15
CA TYR A 129 -5.98 -1.16 -20.66
C TYR A 129 -7.44 -1.51 -20.98
N ASP A 130 -7.73 -2.75 -21.34
CA ASP A 130 -9.11 -3.21 -21.56
C ASP A 130 -9.91 -3.18 -20.26
N SER A 131 -9.32 -3.66 -19.16
CA SER A 131 -9.95 -3.61 -17.85
C SER A 131 -10.03 -2.19 -17.30
N ILE A 132 -9.06 -1.30 -17.59
CA ILE A 132 -9.17 0.13 -17.26
C ILE A 132 -10.39 0.72 -17.96
N PHE A 133 -10.57 0.45 -19.26
CA PHE A 133 -11.71 0.94 -20.02
C PHE A 133 -13.04 0.41 -19.46
N ALA A 134 -13.10 -0.88 -19.13
CA ALA A 134 -14.26 -1.50 -18.49
C ALA A 134 -14.57 -0.86 -17.13
N LEU A 135 -13.56 -0.60 -16.30
CA LEU A 135 -13.71 0.07 -15.02
C LEU A 135 -14.24 1.50 -15.20
N SER A 136 -13.66 2.29 -16.11
CA SER A 136 -14.14 3.65 -16.41
C SER A 136 -15.61 3.70 -16.82
N ARG A 137 -16.08 2.72 -17.61
CA ARG A 137 -17.52 2.62 -17.97
C ARG A 137 -18.39 2.28 -16.76
N LEU A 138 -17.94 1.38 -15.89
CA LEU A 138 -18.67 1.05 -14.66
C LEU A 138 -18.79 2.25 -13.72
N VAL A 139 -17.70 3.01 -13.55
CA VAL A 139 -17.68 4.22 -12.73
C VAL A 139 -18.63 5.29 -13.28
N ALA A 140 -18.64 5.50 -14.60
CA ALA A 140 -19.52 6.46 -15.25
C ALA A 140 -21.02 6.14 -15.08
N THR A 141 -21.38 4.86 -14.94
CA THR A 141 -22.78 4.39 -15.00
C THR A 141 -23.45 4.16 -13.63
N LYS A 142 -22.70 4.04 -12.52
CA LYS A 142 -23.23 3.47 -11.26
C LYS A 142 -23.42 4.40 -10.06
N THR A 143 -23.17 5.71 -10.12
CA THR A 143 -23.54 6.56 -8.97
C THR A 143 -25.05 6.85 -9.00
N PRO A 144 -25.83 6.64 -7.93
CA PRO A 144 -27.26 6.99 -7.92
C PRO A 144 -27.53 8.47 -8.23
N ALA A 145 -26.57 9.34 -7.90
CA ALA A 145 -26.53 10.73 -8.32
C ALA A 145 -26.25 10.91 -9.83
N SER A 146 -25.56 9.99 -10.51
CA SER A 146 -25.36 10.03 -11.96
C SER A 146 -26.60 9.60 -12.74
N LEU A 147 -27.43 8.68 -12.26
CA LEU A 147 -28.70 8.34 -12.95
C LEU A 147 -29.66 9.54 -13.00
N ILE A 148 -29.84 10.26 -11.89
CA ILE A 148 -30.65 11.49 -11.84
C ILE A 148 -29.96 12.64 -12.63
N ARG A 149 -28.62 12.75 -12.58
CA ARG A 149 -27.88 13.79 -13.35
C ARG A 149 -27.78 13.49 -14.85
N VAL A 150 -27.79 12.24 -15.27
CA VAL A 150 -27.79 11.82 -16.69
C VAL A 150 -29.17 12.08 -17.30
N VAL A 151 -30.25 11.81 -16.55
CA VAL A 151 -31.62 12.16 -16.95
C VAL A 151 -31.84 13.68 -17.01
N LEU A 152 -31.10 14.47 -16.22
CA LEU A 152 -31.12 15.94 -16.23
C LEU A 152 -30.01 16.60 -17.08
N GLY A 153 -29.23 15.84 -17.87
CA GLY A 153 -28.18 16.39 -18.75
C GLY A 153 -26.97 17.03 -18.06
N ALA A 154 -26.78 16.82 -16.76
CA ALA A 154 -25.81 17.53 -15.92
C ALA A 154 -24.68 16.65 -15.33
N GLY A 155 -24.61 15.36 -15.67
CA GLY A 155 -23.60 14.45 -15.15
C GLY A 155 -22.30 14.47 -15.95
N ARG A 156 -21.30 15.26 -15.54
CA ARG A 156 -19.93 15.07 -16.05
C ARG A 156 -19.41 13.71 -15.57
N PRO A 157 -18.78 12.88 -16.42
CA PRO A 157 -18.12 11.66 -15.96
C PRO A 157 -17.12 12.01 -14.86
N GLU A 158 -16.94 11.10 -13.90
CA GLU A 158 -15.97 11.30 -12.82
C GLU A 158 -14.60 11.64 -13.45
N PRO A 159 -13.93 12.74 -13.02
CA PRO A 159 -12.71 13.21 -13.69
C PRO A 159 -11.64 12.14 -13.89
N ILE A 160 -11.42 11.29 -12.88
CA ILE A 160 -10.48 10.17 -12.97
C ILE A 160 -10.89 9.14 -14.03
N ALA A 161 -12.17 8.80 -14.17
CA ALA A 161 -12.61 7.82 -15.16
C ALA A 161 -12.35 8.31 -16.60
N ARG A 162 -12.57 9.62 -16.86
CA ARG A 162 -12.23 10.27 -18.13
C ARG A 162 -10.72 10.32 -18.34
N PHE A 163 -9.97 10.68 -17.32
CA PHE A 163 -8.50 10.70 -17.36
C PHE A 163 -7.92 9.31 -17.69
N MET A 164 -8.40 8.26 -17.04
CA MET A 164 -7.94 6.89 -17.30
C MET A 164 -8.35 6.39 -18.70
N GLN A 165 -9.47 6.84 -19.24
CA GLN A 165 -9.81 6.60 -20.66
C GLN A 165 -8.85 7.33 -21.61
N ALA A 166 -8.48 8.58 -21.28
CA ALA A 166 -7.51 9.34 -22.05
C ALA A 166 -6.13 8.64 -22.06
N ILE A 167 -5.72 8.07 -20.92
CA ILE A 167 -4.53 7.21 -20.82
C ILE A 167 -4.64 6.01 -21.78
N CYS A 168 -5.75 5.28 -21.75
CA CYS A 168 -5.94 4.15 -22.66
C CYS A 168 -5.90 4.57 -24.13
N ASN A 169 -6.44 5.74 -24.47
CA ASN A 169 -6.38 6.28 -25.81
C ASN A 169 -4.96 6.64 -26.22
N TYR A 170 -4.18 7.28 -25.34
CA TYR A 170 -2.77 7.59 -25.58
C TYR A 170 -1.97 6.31 -25.86
N GLU A 171 -2.13 5.28 -25.01
CA GLU A 171 -1.41 4.00 -25.12
C GLU A 171 -1.84 3.18 -26.36
N ARG A 172 -2.98 3.53 -26.97
CA ARG A 172 -3.46 2.97 -28.24
C ARG A 172 -3.16 3.86 -29.44
N ASN A 173 -2.21 4.79 -29.30
CA ASN A 173 -1.79 5.74 -30.34
C ASN A 173 -2.87 6.74 -30.80
N ASN A 174 -3.90 7.00 -29.99
CA ASN A 174 -4.87 8.08 -30.19
C ASN A 174 -4.49 9.29 -29.32
N THR A 175 -3.36 9.90 -29.64
CA THR A 175 -2.67 10.88 -28.79
C THR A 175 -3.35 12.25 -28.76
N GLU A 176 -3.90 12.74 -29.86
CA GLU A 176 -4.52 14.07 -29.93
C GLU A 176 -5.72 14.23 -28.99
N SER A 177 -6.64 13.25 -29.02
CA SER A 177 -7.80 13.25 -28.13
C SER A 177 -7.39 13.05 -26.67
N ALA A 178 -6.36 12.24 -26.42
CA ALA A 178 -5.87 11.97 -25.08
C ALA A 178 -5.20 13.20 -24.43
N ALA A 179 -4.40 13.93 -25.20
CA ALA A 179 -3.61 15.05 -24.70
C ALA A 179 -4.46 16.13 -24.02
N ARG A 180 -5.60 16.46 -24.62
CA ARG A 180 -6.55 17.46 -24.08
C ARG A 180 -7.09 17.05 -22.71
N ASP A 181 -7.51 15.79 -22.57
CA ASP A 181 -8.12 15.29 -21.34
C ASP A 181 -7.09 15.07 -20.23
N ILE A 182 -5.87 14.64 -20.58
CA ILE A 182 -4.74 14.51 -19.65
C ILE A 182 -4.38 15.89 -19.07
N ARG A 183 -4.15 16.89 -19.93
CA ARG A 183 -3.83 18.26 -19.49
C ARG A 183 -4.91 18.83 -18.58
N LYS A 184 -6.17 18.74 -19.03
CA LYS A 184 -7.31 19.21 -18.25
C LYS A 184 -7.37 18.55 -16.87
N PHE A 185 -7.16 17.23 -16.80
CA PHE A 185 -7.15 16.53 -15.51
C PHE A 185 -6.07 17.07 -14.58
N VAL A 186 -4.82 17.22 -15.05
CA VAL A 186 -3.73 17.75 -14.24
C VAL A 186 -3.99 19.18 -13.78
N GLU A 187 -4.51 20.04 -14.67
CA GLU A 187 -4.76 21.45 -14.38
C GLU A 187 -5.94 21.67 -13.41
N SER A 188 -7.04 20.92 -13.56
CA SER A 188 -8.27 21.19 -12.80
C SER A 188 -8.59 20.21 -11.68
N ASP A 189 -8.18 18.95 -11.80
CA ASP A 189 -8.73 17.87 -10.98
C ASP A 189 -7.67 17.15 -10.12
N ALA A 190 -6.43 17.03 -10.58
CA ALA A 190 -5.40 16.18 -9.97
C ALA A 190 -5.15 16.47 -8.47
N ASN A 191 -5.15 17.74 -8.07
CA ASN A 191 -4.98 18.15 -6.66
C ASN A 191 -6.06 17.62 -5.70
N SER A 192 -7.19 17.14 -6.24
CA SER A 192 -8.26 16.52 -5.44
C SER A 192 -8.03 15.02 -5.19
N TYR A 193 -7.02 14.41 -5.82
CA TYR A 193 -6.72 12.98 -5.73
C TYR A 193 -5.41 12.71 -4.98
N CYS A 194 -5.15 11.43 -4.65
CA CYS A 194 -3.93 11.00 -3.96
C CYS A 194 -2.67 11.18 -4.83
N GLY A 195 -1.50 11.16 -4.18
CA GLY A 195 -0.20 11.33 -4.84
C GLY A 195 0.01 10.41 -6.04
N ASP A 196 -0.37 9.13 -5.93
CA ASP A 196 -0.21 8.15 -7.02
C ASP A 196 -0.96 8.54 -8.31
N VAL A 197 -2.13 9.16 -8.17
CA VAL A 197 -2.94 9.63 -9.30
C VAL A 197 -2.34 10.90 -9.90
N GLN A 198 -1.87 11.81 -9.05
CA GLN A 198 -1.18 13.01 -9.51
C GLN A 198 0.09 12.62 -10.27
N ALA A 199 0.87 11.67 -9.73
CA ALA A 199 2.06 11.11 -10.36
C ALA A 199 1.76 10.56 -11.75
N LEU A 200 0.65 9.82 -11.90
CA LEU A 200 0.19 9.31 -13.18
C LEU A 200 -0.14 10.45 -14.18
N GLY A 201 -0.76 11.53 -13.71
CA GLY A 201 -1.00 12.74 -14.51
C GLY A 201 0.28 13.34 -15.06
N TYR A 202 1.26 13.56 -14.19
CA TYR A 202 2.57 14.09 -14.59
C TYR A 202 3.35 13.13 -15.48
N TYR A 203 3.28 11.82 -15.23
CA TYR A 203 3.91 10.81 -16.07
C TYR A 203 3.42 10.93 -17.52
N TYR A 204 2.10 11.04 -17.74
CA TYR A 204 1.56 11.19 -19.09
C TYR A 204 1.77 12.57 -19.71
N LEU A 205 1.85 13.65 -18.92
CA LEU A 205 2.34 14.93 -19.43
C LEU A 205 3.78 14.85 -19.90
N ALA A 206 4.63 14.12 -19.18
CA ALA A 206 6.00 13.86 -19.59
C ALA A 206 6.05 13.08 -20.90
N MET A 207 5.22 12.04 -21.04
CA MET A 207 5.14 11.25 -22.29
C MET A 207 4.69 12.12 -23.48
N LEU A 208 3.67 12.97 -23.30
CA LEU A 208 3.23 13.91 -24.32
C LEU A 208 4.32 14.94 -24.70
N ALA A 209 5.07 15.44 -23.72
CA ALA A 209 6.18 16.36 -23.96
C ALA A 209 7.31 15.68 -24.74
N ARG A 210 7.64 14.41 -24.40
CA ARG A 210 8.61 13.60 -25.12
C ARG A 210 8.21 13.41 -26.58
N ASP A 211 6.95 13.05 -26.83
CA ASP A 211 6.44 12.84 -28.20
C ASP A 211 6.45 14.15 -29.02
N GLY A 212 6.26 15.29 -28.34
CA GLY A 212 6.40 16.63 -28.91
C GLY A 212 7.84 17.14 -29.01
N ALA A 213 8.85 16.30 -28.70
CA ALA A 213 10.27 16.66 -28.65
C ALA A 213 10.64 17.79 -27.67
N ASP A 214 9.82 18.05 -26.65
CA ASP A 214 10.09 19.01 -25.58
C ASP A 214 10.77 18.33 -24.39
N LEU A 215 12.09 18.17 -24.49
CA LEU A 215 12.89 17.44 -23.49
C LEU A 215 12.95 18.14 -22.13
N MET A 216 12.80 19.46 -22.09
CA MET A 216 12.79 20.23 -20.85
C MET A 216 11.52 19.90 -20.04
N TYR A 217 10.34 19.99 -20.67
CA TYR A 217 9.10 19.62 -19.99
C TYR A 217 8.99 18.11 -19.73
N TYR A 218 9.55 17.27 -20.61
CA TYR A 218 9.66 15.82 -20.34
C TYR A 218 10.39 15.56 -19.01
N THR A 219 11.57 16.15 -18.83
CA THR A 219 12.39 15.96 -17.63
C THR A 219 11.67 16.51 -16.39
N GLU A 220 11.08 17.71 -16.51
CA GLU A 220 10.38 18.35 -15.40
C GLU A 220 9.17 17.56 -14.92
N TYR A 221 8.29 17.15 -15.83
CA TYR A 221 7.11 16.38 -15.47
C TYR A 221 7.46 14.97 -14.98
N MET A 222 8.49 14.34 -15.54
CA MET A 222 8.96 13.05 -15.06
C MET A 222 9.52 13.14 -13.63
N ARG A 223 10.21 14.24 -13.30
CA ARG A 223 10.67 14.51 -11.94
C ARG A 223 9.51 14.64 -10.97
N GLN A 224 8.48 15.42 -11.32
CA GLN A 224 7.28 15.55 -10.49
C GLN A 224 6.56 14.21 -10.31
N ALA A 225 6.43 13.41 -11.38
CA ALA A 225 5.86 12.07 -11.30
C ALA A 225 6.66 11.15 -10.34
N TYR A 226 7.98 11.16 -10.45
CA TYR A 226 8.88 10.38 -9.60
C TYR A 226 8.82 10.82 -8.13
N GLU A 227 8.85 12.13 -7.85
CA GLU A 227 8.75 12.67 -6.50
C GLU A 227 7.42 12.29 -5.81
N LEU A 228 6.34 12.21 -6.57
CA LEU A 228 5.02 11.82 -6.06
C LEU A 228 4.86 10.31 -5.88
N ASN A 229 5.51 9.49 -6.71
CA ASN A 229 5.44 8.04 -6.62
C ASN A 229 6.72 7.34 -7.10
N PRO A 230 7.76 7.28 -6.23
CA PRO A 230 9.04 6.66 -6.55
C PRO A 230 9.00 5.12 -6.48
N THR A 231 7.83 4.52 -6.21
CA THR A 231 7.68 3.05 -6.08
C THR A 231 7.15 2.38 -7.35
N SER A 232 6.65 3.18 -8.30
CA SER A 232 6.18 2.69 -9.60
C SER A 232 7.35 2.29 -10.49
N ALA A 233 7.38 1.04 -10.95
CA ALA A 233 8.43 0.57 -11.86
C ALA A 233 8.46 1.38 -13.17
N ARG A 234 7.28 1.73 -13.72
CA ARG A 234 7.15 2.50 -14.96
C ARG A 234 7.65 3.93 -14.80
N ILE A 235 7.31 4.61 -13.69
CA ILE A 235 7.79 5.97 -13.41
C ILE A 235 9.30 5.95 -13.17
N CYS A 236 9.82 4.98 -12.40
CA CYS A 236 11.27 4.83 -12.19
C CYS A 236 12.03 4.61 -13.50
N GLN A 237 11.51 3.77 -14.39
CA GLN A 237 12.10 3.57 -15.72
C GLN A 237 12.10 4.88 -16.52
N GLY A 238 10.97 5.60 -16.53
CA GLY A 238 10.85 6.91 -17.17
C GLY A 238 11.85 7.93 -16.63
N ALA A 239 12.02 7.99 -15.30
CA ALA A 239 12.95 8.90 -14.65
C ALA A 239 14.42 8.56 -14.95
N ASN A 240 14.76 7.27 -15.04
CA ASN A 240 16.09 6.82 -15.46
C ASN A 240 16.39 7.25 -16.90
N LEU A 241 15.42 7.10 -17.81
CA LEU A 241 15.54 7.55 -19.20
C LEU A 241 15.68 9.08 -19.30
N ALA A 242 15.01 9.82 -18.42
CA ALA A 242 15.14 11.27 -18.29
C ALA A 242 16.44 11.72 -17.61
N LYS A 243 17.32 10.78 -17.18
CA LYS A 243 18.56 11.04 -16.43
C LYS A 243 18.33 11.87 -15.16
N ILE A 244 17.15 11.74 -14.56
CA ILE A 244 16.89 12.34 -13.26
C ILE A 244 17.75 11.59 -12.25
N ASN A 245 18.40 12.32 -11.34
CA ASN A 245 19.16 11.69 -10.27
C ASN A 245 18.18 11.00 -9.32
N ILE A 246 17.86 9.75 -9.64
CA ILE A 246 17.12 8.86 -8.77
C ILE A 246 18.08 8.51 -7.64
N GLU A 247 17.96 9.20 -6.50
CA GLU A 247 18.39 8.59 -5.25
C GLU A 247 17.65 7.25 -5.18
N GLN A 248 18.38 6.13 -5.33
CA GLN A 248 17.79 4.78 -5.35
C GLN A 248 17.02 4.48 -4.05
N ASN A 249 17.24 5.29 -3.03
CA ASN A 249 16.56 5.28 -1.75
C ASN A 249 15.59 6.46 -1.68
N HIS A 250 14.41 6.24 -1.08
CA HIS A 250 13.47 7.31 -0.77
C HIS A 250 14.21 8.48 -0.07
N PRO A 251 13.96 9.76 -0.41
CA PRO A 251 14.80 10.89 0.04
C PRO A 251 15.00 10.97 1.55
N MET A 252 14.02 10.50 2.31
CA MET A 252 14.06 10.47 3.77
C MET A 252 14.76 9.26 4.38
N LEU A 253 14.99 8.19 3.63
CA LEU A 253 15.67 7.00 4.14
C LEU A 253 17.09 7.36 4.59
N GLY A 254 17.44 6.96 5.81
CA GLY A 254 18.70 7.31 6.45
C GLY A 254 18.75 8.71 7.05
N ARG A 255 17.75 9.58 6.86
CA ARG A 255 17.73 10.93 7.45
C ARG A 255 17.19 10.90 8.89
N MET A 256 17.59 11.92 9.66
CA MET A 256 17.09 12.14 11.02
C MET A 256 15.79 12.95 10.98
N LEU A 257 14.84 12.60 11.84
CA LEU A 257 13.66 13.45 12.04
C LEU A 257 14.03 14.76 12.76
N PRO A 258 13.31 15.86 12.49
CA PRO A 258 13.44 17.10 13.24
C PRO A 258 12.78 16.95 14.62
N LEU A 259 13.52 16.40 15.59
CA LEU A 259 13.02 16.08 16.94
C LEU A 259 12.93 17.30 17.88
N HIS A 260 13.21 18.51 17.42
CA HIS A 260 13.02 19.73 18.23
C HIS A 260 11.55 20.15 18.36
N TYR A 261 10.65 19.61 17.53
CA TYR A 261 9.24 19.94 17.56
C TYR A 261 8.49 19.21 18.69
N LYS A 262 7.72 19.98 19.46
CA LYS A 262 6.80 19.45 20.49
C LYS A 262 5.40 19.28 19.91
N LEU A 263 5.04 18.05 19.62
CA LEU A 263 3.72 17.70 19.09
C LEU A 263 2.74 17.35 20.22
N GLN A 264 1.48 17.74 20.08
CA GLN A 264 0.47 17.56 21.12
C GLN A 264 -0.33 16.27 20.89
N ARG A 265 -0.42 15.38 21.88
CA ARG A 265 -1.32 14.21 21.81
C ARG A 265 -2.80 14.60 21.81
N ILE A 266 -3.60 13.99 20.93
CA ILE A 266 -5.04 14.27 20.75
C ILE A 266 -5.95 13.03 20.81
N ASP A 267 -5.50 11.93 21.42
CA ASP A 267 -6.31 10.71 21.55
C ASP A 267 -7.51 10.90 22.48
N ARG A 268 -8.70 10.49 22.00
CA ARG A 268 -10.04 10.73 22.60
C ARG A 268 -10.26 10.25 24.04
N LYS A 269 -9.35 9.49 24.65
CA LYS A 269 -9.58 8.83 25.95
C LYS A 269 -8.51 9.05 27.01
N THR A 270 -7.39 9.69 26.68
CA THR A 270 -6.37 10.00 27.69
C THR A 270 -6.51 11.48 28.02
N PRO A 271 -6.77 11.87 29.29
CA PRO A 271 -6.76 13.29 29.64
C PRO A 271 -5.43 13.90 29.23
N MET A 272 -5.46 15.19 28.84
CA MET A 272 -4.29 16.00 28.49
C MET A 272 -3.30 16.06 29.68
N ARG A 273 -2.56 14.99 29.91
CA ARG A 273 -1.37 15.00 30.76
C ARG A 273 -0.18 15.11 29.83
N SER A 274 0.54 16.21 30.01
CA SER A 274 1.86 16.48 29.46
C SER A 274 2.73 15.23 29.41
N GLY A 275 3.40 14.98 28.28
CA GLY A 275 4.58 14.10 28.28
C GLY A 275 4.69 12.99 27.23
N ALA A 276 3.93 13.03 26.14
CA ALA A 276 4.23 12.19 24.97
C ALA A 276 4.39 13.07 23.73
N ASP A 277 5.52 13.79 23.67
CA ASP A 277 6.00 14.34 22.40
C ASP A 277 6.74 13.25 21.62
N LEU A 278 6.88 13.43 20.31
CA LEU A 278 7.54 12.47 19.42
C LEU A 278 8.96 12.10 19.91
N PRO A 279 9.80 13.04 20.37
CA PRO A 279 11.12 12.71 20.91
C PRO A 279 11.06 11.79 22.13
N SER A 280 10.15 12.02 23.07
CA SER A 280 9.97 11.15 24.25
C SER A 280 9.44 9.77 23.90
N LEU A 281 8.69 9.63 22.80
CA LEU A 281 8.25 8.33 22.31
C LEU A 281 9.42 7.55 21.69
N ILE A 282 10.21 8.22 20.85
CA ILE A 282 11.37 7.62 20.17
C ILE A 282 12.46 7.20 21.17
N SER A 283 12.73 8.01 22.19
CA SER A 283 13.76 7.69 23.19
C SER A 283 13.44 6.46 24.06
N ARG A 284 12.17 6.04 24.11
CA ARG A 284 11.71 4.85 24.83
C ARG A 284 11.80 3.56 24.01
N LEU A 285 12.16 3.66 22.73
CA LEU A 285 12.39 2.48 21.91
C LEU A 285 13.49 1.62 22.53
N SER A 286 13.21 0.33 22.67
CA SER A 286 14.25 -0.64 23.04
C SER A 286 15.20 -0.86 21.86
N ASP A 287 16.38 -1.42 22.12
CA ASP A 287 17.28 -1.81 21.05
C ASP A 287 16.61 -2.83 20.11
N GLY A 288 16.82 -2.68 18.81
CA GLY A 288 16.11 -3.46 17.77
C GLY A 288 14.61 -3.18 17.64
N GLN A 289 14.03 -2.27 18.42
CA GLN A 289 12.62 -1.87 18.28
C GLN A 289 12.47 -0.68 17.34
N VAL A 290 11.39 -0.65 16.59
CA VAL A 290 11.10 0.42 15.64
C VAL A 290 9.70 0.98 15.78
N MET A 291 9.58 2.28 15.50
CA MET A 291 8.32 3.00 15.57
C MET A 291 7.78 3.27 14.17
N PRO A 292 6.63 2.68 13.79
CA PRO A 292 5.96 3.08 12.58
C PRO A 292 5.32 4.45 12.79
N LEU A 293 5.53 5.34 11.81
CA LEU A 293 5.01 6.69 11.74
C LEU A 293 4.09 6.82 10.53
N CYS A 294 2.96 7.50 10.71
CA CYS A 294 2.04 7.86 9.63
C CYS A 294 1.83 9.37 9.61
N PHE A 295 2.23 10.04 8.53
CA PHE A 295 2.05 11.48 8.36
C PHE A 295 0.79 11.74 7.54
N MET A 296 -0.14 12.48 8.12
CA MET A 296 -1.45 12.81 7.57
C MET A 296 -1.56 14.31 7.37
N ALA A 297 -0.80 14.83 6.42
CA ALA A 297 -0.91 16.21 5.95
C ALA A 297 -2.24 16.39 5.20
N ASN A 298 -2.93 17.51 5.40
CA ASN A 298 -4.11 17.95 4.64
C ASN A 298 -5.44 17.20 4.88
N SER A 299 -5.45 15.89 5.14
CA SER A 299 -6.67 15.14 5.48
C SER A 299 -6.38 13.99 6.46
N ARG A 300 -7.29 13.77 7.42
CA ARG A 300 -7.29 12.58 8.30
C ARG A 300 -8.14 11.43 7.75
N ALA A 301 -9.10 11.72 6.89
CA ALA A 301 -9.93 10.71 6.22
C ALA A 301 -9.20 10.27 4.95
N ASN A 302 -8.69 9.03 4.95
CA ASN A 302 -7.92 8.51 3.83
C ASN A 302 -8.03 6.99 3.72
N HIS A 303 -8.19 6.48 2.49
CA HIS A 303 -8.30 5.06 2.20
C HIS A 303 -7.05 4.28 2.61
N ALA A 304 -5.87 4.74 2.17
CA ALA A 304 -4.61 4.07 2.41
C ALA A 304 -4.29 3.99 3.91
N TYR A 305 -4.58 5.05 4.67
CA TYR A 305 -4.48 5.02 6.13
C TYR A 305 -5.41 3.99 6.77
N ASN A 306 -6.68 3.93 6.33
CA ASN A 306 -7.64 2.96 6.83
C ASN A 306 -7.20 1.52 6.48
N GLN A 307 -6.66 1.30 5.29
CA GLN A 307 -6.09 0.00 4.88
C GLN A 307 -4.86 -0.36 5.72
N ALA A 308 -3.92 0.57 5.92
CA ALA A 308 -2.73 0.34 6.73
C ALA A 308 -3.07 0.00 8.18
N LEU A 309 -4.09 0.64 8.76
CA LEU A 309 -4.60 0.29 10.07
C LEU A 309 -5.27 -1.08 10.10
N LYS A 310 -5.90 -1.51 9.02
CA LYS A 310 -6.46 -2.86 8.94
C LYS A 310 -5.36 -3.91 9.00
N SER A 311 -4.29 -3.71 8.22
CA SER A 311 -3.11 -4.57 8.26
C SER A 311 -2.39 -4.46 9.60
N TYR A 312 -2.29 -3.28 10.21
CA TYR A 312 -1.75 -3.12 11.56
C TYR A 312 -2.49 -4.01 12.57
N ARG A 313 -3.82 -4.01 12.51
CA ARG A 313 -4.67 -4.83 13.38
C ARG A 313 -4.44 -6.33 13.20
N SER A 314 -4.16 -6.80 11.98
CA SER A 314 -3.90 -8.23 11.71
C SER A 314 -2.47 -8.65 12.05
N MET A 315 -1.54 -7.69 12.11
CA MET A 315 -0.11 -7.96 12.32
C MET A 315 0.34 -7.77 13.77
N TYR A 316 -0.20 -6.79 14.51
CA TYR A 316 0.39 -6.29 15.76
C TYR A 316 0.73 -7.39 16.78
N ASP A 317 -0.20 -8.32 17.00
CA ASP A 317 -0.01 -9.42 17.96
C ASP A 317 1.16 -10.36 17.61
N PHE A 318 1.59 -10.38 16.34
CA PHE A 318 2.69 -11.21 15.83
C PHE A 318 4.02 -10.47 15.74
N LEU A 319 4.00 -9.13 15.64
CA LEU A 319 5.21 -8.32 15.51
C LEU A 319 5.86 -8.02 16.87
N GLY A 320 5.20 -8.41 17.96
CA GLY A 320 5.78 -8.56 19.29
C GLY A 320 6.45 -7.29 19.82
N ASN A 321 7.58 -7.48 20.51
CA ASN A 321 8.36 -6.40 21.11
C ASN A 321 9.16 -5.56 20.10
N ASN A 322 9.25 -6.01 18.84
CA ASN A 322 10.07 -5.35 17.81
C ASN A 322 9.36 -4.15 17.17
N LEU A 323 8.04 -4.06 17.31
CA LEU A 323 7.24 -2.94 16.81
C LEU A 323 6.67 -2.13 17.97
N ALA A 324 7.07 -0.86 18.05
CA ALA A 324 6.47 0.09 18.98
C ALA A 324 5.07 0.54 18.51
N PRO A 325 4.28 1.21 19.37
CA PRO A 325 2.96 1.72 18.99
C PRO A 325 3.02 2.61 17.75
N LEU A 326 2.06 2.44 16.84
CA LEU A 326 1.90 3.32 15.68
C LEU A 326 1.66 4.77 16.11
N VAL A 327 2.46 5.68 15.58
CA VAL A 327 2.28 7.13 15.80
C VAL A 327 1.77 7.79 14.54
N VAL A 328 0.63 8.46 14.67
CA VAL A 328 -0.02 9.20 13.57
C VAL A 328 0.16 10.68 13.82
N ILE A 329 0.78 11.40 12.89
CA ILE A 329 1.04 12.84 12.98
C ILE A 329 0.12 13.55 11.99
N THR A 330 -0.71 14.48 12.46
CA THR A 330 -1.68 15.18 11.62
C THR A 330 -1.81 16.64 11.98
N ASN A 331 -2.18 17.48 11.00
CA ASN A 331 -2.58 18.87 11.25
C ASN A 331 -4.09 19.04 11.46
N LYS A 332 -4.85 17.94 11.59
CA LYS A 332 -6.31 17.94 11.81
C LYS A 332 -6.66 17.43 13.20
N SER A 333 -7.12 18.33 14.05
CA SER A 333 -7.49 18.02 15.46
C SER A 333 -8.77 17.20 15.61
N ARG A 334 -9.63 17.12 14.58
CA ARG A 334 -10.94 16.44 14.65
C ARG A 334 -11.18 15.53 13.45
N GLN A 335 -11.81 14.38 13.73
CA GLN A 335 -12.44 13.55 12.69
C GLN A 335 -13.72 14.24 12.21
N LYS A 336 -13.94 14.31 10.89
CA LYS A 336 -15.21 14.78 10.32
C LYS A 336 -16.27 13.68 10.38
N SER A 337 -17.50 14.00 10.77
CA SER A 337 -18.57 13.01 11.00
C SER A 337 -19.11 12.38 9.72
N ASP A 338 -19.21 13.16 8.65
CA ASP A 338 -19.60 12.77 7.29
C ASP A 338 -18.65 11.74 6.65
N LEU A 339 -17.43 11.63 7.16
CA LEU A 339 -16.39 10.71 6.68
C LEU A 339 -16.21 9.48 7.59
N ALA A 340 -17.25 9.06 8.32
CA ALA A 340 -17.19 7.99 9.31
C ALA A 340 -16.59 6.67 8.80
N LEU A 341 -16.85 6.29 7.54
CA LEU A 341 -16.31 5.07 6.93
C LEU A 341 -14.78 5.08 6.84
N TRP A 342 -14.19 6.25 6.62
CA TRP A 342 -12.73 6.45 6.52
C TRP A 342 -12.01 6.35 7.88
N TYR A 343 -12.75 6.41 8.99
CA TYR A 343 -12.22 6.24 10.34
C TYR A 343 -12.56 4.88 10.94
N LYS A 344 -13.14 3.96 10.17
CA LYS A 344 -13.64 2.67 10.67
C LYS A 344 -12.51 1.87 11.35
N GLN A 345 -11.36 1.71 10.70
CA GLN A 345 -10.28 0.89 11.22
C GLN A 345 -9.57 1.56 12.40
N GLU A 346 -9.47 2.88 12.43
CA GLU A 346 -8.94 3.61 13.59
C GLU A 346 -9.83 3.41 14.82
N ARG A 347 -11.15 3.52 14.65
CA ARG A 347 -12.12 3.26 15.73
C ARG A 347 -12.04 1.82 16.21
N LEU A 348 -11.89 0.86 15.29
CA LEU A 348 -11.75 -0.56 15.64
C LEU A 348 -10.42 -0.84 16.35
N ALA A 349 -9.32 -0.22 15.94
CA ALA A 349 -8.02 -0.33 16.61
C ALA A 349 -8.11 0.15 18.06
N HIS A 350 -8.66 1.35 18.29
CA HIS A 350 -8.89 1.85 19.65
C HIS A 350 -9.88 1.01 20.45
N LYS A 351 -10.96 0.50 19.83
CA LYS A 351 -11.94 -0.38 20.49
C LYS A 351 -11.28 -1.68 20.95
N ASN A 352 -10.37 -2.22 20.14
CA ASN A 352 -9.63 -3.44 20.43
C ASN A 352 -8.42 -3.22 21.36
N GLY A 353 -8.19 -1.99 21.84
CA GLY A 353 -7.09 -1.68 22.74
C GLY A 353 -5.71 -1.70 22.06
N LEU A 354 -5.64 -1.64 20.73
CA LEU A 354 -4.36 -1.61 20.05
C LEU A 354 -3.60 -0.32 20.37
N PRO A 355 -2.30 -0.41 20.62
CA PRO A 355 -1.52 0.75 21.01
C PRO A 355 -1.23 1.58 19.78
N MET A 356 -1.75 2.80 19.80
CA MET A 356 -1.47 3.82 18.80
C MET A 356 -1.62 5.19 19.45
N THR A 357 -0.90 6.18 18.93
CA THR A 357 -0.93 7.55 19.41
C THR A 357 -1.17 8.52 18.26
N VAL A 358 -2.12 9.43 18.40
CA VAL A 358 -2.32 10.53 17.44
C VAL A 358 -1.74 11.83 18.00
N LEU A 359 -0.79 12.40 17.27
CA LEU A 359 -0.14 13.66 17.55
C LEU A 359 -0.64 14.76 16.59
N LEU A 360 -0.93 15.93 17.16
CA LEU A 360 -1.34 17.13 16.46
C LEU A 360 -0.13 18.02 16.22
N GLU A 361 0.11 18.30 14.95
CA GLU A 361 1.03 19.31 14.45
C GLU A 361 0.20 20.55 14.10
N LYS A 362 0.21 21.57 14.98
CA LYS A 362 -0.67 22.74 14.82
C LYS A 362 -0.07 23.80 13.89
N SER A 363 1.26 23.89 13.84
CA SER A 363 2.00 24.97 13.17
C SER A 363 2.13 24.81 11.66
N GLY A 364 1.98 23.61 11.12
CA GLY A 364 2.44 23.24 9.77
C GLY A 364 3.94 22.95 9.71
N SER A 365 4.75 23.62 10.54
CA SER A 365 6.21 23.66 10.44
C SER A 365 6.88 22.29 10.42
N PHE A 366 6.50 21.35 11.29
CA PHE A 366 7.13 20.02 11.29
C PHE A 366 6.85 19.24 10.00
N ILE A 367 5.66 19.39 9.42
CA ILE A 367 5.31 18.77 8.13
C ILE A 367 6.03 19.48 6.97
N THR A 368 6.16 20.81 7.04
CA THR A 368 6.88 21.62 6.05
C THR A 368 8.37 21.31 6.04
N ASP A 369 9.02 21.18 7.20
CA ASP A 369 10.45 20.84 7.32
C ASP A 369 10.78 19.46 6.75
N LEU A 370 9.82 18.54 6.77
CA LEU A 370 9.93 17.22 6.17
C LEU A 370 9.68 17.22 4.65
N ASP A 371 9.28 18.36 4.09
CA ASP A 371 8.90 18.55 2.68
C ASP A 371 7.93 17.47 2.15
N LEU A 372 6.93 17.11 2.95
CA LEU A 372 5.98 16.06 2.59
C LEU A 372 5.07 16.51 1.43
N LYS A 373 5.29 15.93 0.25
CA LYS A 373 4.49 16.22 -0.96
C LYS A 373 3.14 15.49 -1.02
N SER A 374 2.96 14.43 -0.22
CA SER A 374 1.75 13.59 -0.25
C SER A 374 1.32 13.17 1.16
N ALA A 375 0.11 12.61 1.26
CA ALA A 375 -0.41 12.00 2.48
C ALA A 375 -1.45 10.90 2.16
N PRO A 376 -1.46 9.77 2.91
CA PRO A 376 -0.52 9.41 3.97
C PRO A 376 0.88 9.15 3.44
N VAL A 377 1.88 9.41 4.27
CA VAL A 377 3.24 8.90 4.10
C VAL A 377 3.53 8.03 5.31
N PHE A 378 4.10 6.84 5.11
CA PHE A 378 4.52 5.98 6.22
C PHE A 378 6.02 5.76 6.22
N TRP A 379 6.60 5.95 7.39
CA TRP A 379 8.01 5.69 7.66
C TRP A 379 8.14 4.80 8.90
N ALA A 380 9.30 4.19 9.09
CA ALA A 380 9.69 3.63 10.37
C ALA A 380 10.99 4.27 10.85
N VAL A 381 11.09 4.50 12.15
CA VAL A 381 12.29 5.06 12.78
C VAL A 381 12.83 4.16 13.89
N ASN A 382 14.14 4.22 14.10
CA ASN A 382 14.84 3.59 15.22
C ASN A 382 14.91 4.53 16.45
N GLN A 383 15.58 4.08 17.52
CA GLN A 383 15.76 4.84 18.77
C GLN A 383 16.50 6.18 18.59
N SER A 384 17.34 6.33 17.56
CA SER A 384 17.96 7.63 17.26
C SER A 384 17.01 8.60 16.54
N GLY A 385 15.84 8.14 16.10
CA GLY A 385 14.95 8.93 15.25
C GLY A 385 15.40 8.99 13.79
N ARG A 386 16.25 8.05 13.35
CA ARG A 386 16.63 7.89 11.94
C ARG A 386 15.56 7.10 11.21
N VAL A 387 15.16 7.56 10.04
CA VAL A 387 14.26 6.82 9.15
C VAL A 387 15.02 5.65 8.54
N ILE A 388 14.52 4.44 8.75
CA ILE A 388 15.16 3.18 8.34
C ILE A 388 14.29 2.37 7.38
N TRP A 389 13.04 2.79 7.16
CA TRP A 389 12.13 2.13 6.24
C TRP A 389 11.05 3.11 5.75
N THR A 390 10.61 2.92 4.50
CA THR A 390 9.56 3.71 3.84
C THR A 390 8.76 2.83 2.86
N ASP A 391 7.44 2.70 3.02
CA ASP A 391 6.47 2.11 2.05
C ASP A 391 5.04 2.41 2.57
N GLY A 392 3.99 1.74 2.06
CA GLY A 392 2.59 2.03 2.38
C GLY A 392 2.00 1.38 3.64
N LEU A 393 2.70 0.44 4.30
CA LEU A 393 2.16 -0.40 5.40
C LEU A 393 0.78 -1.02 5.11
N ALA A 394 0.45 -1.23 3.83
CA ALA A 394 -0.90 -1.51 3.35
C ALA A 394 -1.25 -3.00 3.35
N ASN A 395 -0.27 -3.86 3.63
CA ASN A 395 -0.38 -5.31 3.57
C ASN A 395 0.72 -5.96 4.44
N SER A 396 0.62 -7.29 4.62
CA SER A 396 1.56 -8.03 5.47
C SER A 396 3.02 -7.96 5.02
N TYR A 397 3.30 -7.95 3.71
CA TYR A 397 4.67 -7.87 3.20
C TYR A 397 5.37 -6.61 3.70
N ASP A 398 4.67 -5.47 3.74
CA ASP A 398 5.25 -4.19 4.14
C ASP A 398 5.77 -4.25 5.59
N TYR A 399 5.00 -4.83 6.51
CA TYR A 399 5.41 -4.99 7.91
C TYR A 399 6.59 -5.96 8.09
N TRP A 400 6.59 -7.09 7.38
CA TRP A 400 7.72 -8.01 7.42
C TRP A 400 8.98 -7.38 6.82
N SER A 401 8.85 -6.62 5.73
CA SER A 401 9.97 -5.87 5.14
C SER A 401 10.52 -4.80 6.08
N LEU A 402 9.63 -4.14 6.84
CA LEU A 402 9.99 -3.19 7.88
C LEU A 402 10.85 -3.87 8.95
N LEU A 403 10.39 -5.01 9.49
CA LEU A 403 11.15 -5.74 10.51
C LEU A 403 12.51 -6.23 9.98
N TYR A 404 12.56 -6.71 8.74
CA TYR A 404 13.81 -7.11 8.12
C TYR A 404 14.80 -5.95 8.01
N ALA A 405 14.34 -4.74 7.64
CA ALA A 405 15.20 -3.57 7.55
C ALA A 405 15.86 -3.21 8.89
N VAL A 406 15.19 -3.51 10.02
CA VAL A 406 15.75 -3.32 11.37
C VAL A 406 16.87 -4.32 11.62
N ASN A 407 16.56 -5.61 11.49
CA ASN A 407 17.47 -6.70 11.86
C ASN A 407 18.62 -6.88 10.84
N GLY A 408 18.46 -6.40 9.61
CA GLY A 408 19.50 -6.40 8.58
C GLY A 408 20.59 -5.34 8.79
N THR A 409 20.35 -4.36 9.68
CA THR A 409 21.32 -3.30 10.01
C THR A 409 22.05 -3.51 11.34
N GLY A 410 21.63 -4.52 12.13
CA GLY A 410 22.25 -4.93 13.39
C GLY A 410 21.84 -6.36 13.72
N ALA A 411 22.81 -7.26 13.81
CA ALA A 411 22.64 -8.70 13.97
C ALA A 411 21.71 -9.10 15.13
N LEU A 412 20.71 -9.94 14.82
CA LEU A 412 20.18 -11.03 15.65
C LEU A 412 19.82 -12.17 14.70
N TYR A 413 20.62 -13.25 14.65
CA TYR A 413 20.41 -14.47 15.42
C TYR A 413 18.95 -14.92 15.45
N VAL A 414 18.56 -15.68 14.42
CA VAL A 414 17.88 -16.95 14.66
C VAL A 414 19.04 -17.94 14.83
N GLU A 415 19.22 -18.49 16.03
CA GLU A 415 20.09 -19.66 16.19
C GLU A 415 19.66 -20.72 15.15
N ASP A 416 20.63 -21.10 14.32
CA ASP A 416 20.59 -22.14 13.29
C ASP A 416 19.62 -21.97 12.09
N PHE A 417 20.08 -21.22 11.07
CA PHE A 417 19.60 -21.40 9.68
C PHE A 417 20.72 -21.50 8.63
N GLU A 418 21.99 -21.51 9.02
CA GLU A 418 23.12 -21.58 8.07
C GLU A 418 23.49 -22.99 7.58
N SER A 419 22.77 -24.05 7.95
CA SER A 419 23.12 -25.42 7.53
C SER A 419 22.47 -25.90 6.22
N TYR A 420 21.88 -25.02 5.40
CA TYR A 420 21.17 -25.45 4.18
C TYR A 420 21.58 -24.79 2.86
N LYS A 421 22.87 -24.47 2.69
CA LYS A 421 23.43 -24.12 1.37
C LYS A 421 24.40 -25.14 0.75
N SER A 422 24.51 -26.34 1.30
CA SER A 422 25.22 -27.43 0.63
C SER A 422 24.71 -28.82 1.03
N ALA A 423 23.70 -29.31 0.30
CA ALA A 423 23.43 -30.73 0.03
C ALA A 423 22.38 -30.84 -1.09
#